data_AF-A0A2M8Z9N2-F1
#
_entry.id   AF-A0A2M8Z9N2-F1
#
_cell.length_a   1.000
_cell.length_b   1.000
_cell.length_c   1.000
_cell.angle_alpha   90.00
_cell.angle_beta   90.00
_cell.angle_gamma   90.00
#
_symmetry.space_group_name_H-M   'P 1'
#
loop_
_entity.id
_entity.type
_entity.pdbx_description
1 polymer ?
#
loop_
_entity_poly.entity_id
_entity_poly.type
_entity_poly.pdbx_seq_one_letter_code
_entity_poly.pdbx_strand_id
1 'polypeptide(L)'
;MKRKEEVEINKKWKILCDCRDFPILKQNVSTGVLDLFERQINEYLSLSEITESYLNNVPLSVCWYEGLVDTEMLLMEMKDYVFL
;
A
#
# COMPACT_ATOMS: atom_id res chain seq x y z
N MET A 1 0.37 6.94 26.22
CA MET A 1 0.18 7.65 24.95
C MET A 1 0.26 6.72 23.73
N LYS A 2 1.24 5.80 23.62
CA LYS A 2 1.37 4.83 22.51
C LYS A 2 0.07 4.11 22.06
N ARG A 3 -0.73 3.63 23.03
CA ARG A 3 -2.01 2.92 22.75
C ARG A 3 -3.07 3.74 21.99
N LYS A 4 -3.09 5.07 22.09
CA LYS A 4 -4.10 5.87 21.36
C LYS A 4 -3.69 6.10 19.90
N GLU A 5 -2.39 6.27 19.68
CA GLU A 5 -1.84 6.50 18.34
C GLU A 5 -1.95 5.24 17.49
N GLU A 6 -1.61 4.07 18.04
CA GLU A 6 -1.79 2.76 17.37
C GLU A 6 -3.25 2.50 16.98
N VAL A 7 -4.22 2.86 17.84
CA VAL A 7 -5.65 2.69 17.54
C VAL A 7 -6.12 3.58 16.39
N GLU A 8 -5.63 4.81 16.29
CA GLU A 8 -5.99 5.71 15.19
C GLU A 8 -5.32 5.31 13.87
N ILE A 9 -4.08 4.82 13.91
CA ILE A 9 -3.39 4.23 12.74
C ILE A 9 -4.18 3.03 12.21
N ASN A 10 -4.56 2.11 13.10
CA ASN A 10 -5.32 0.91 12.74
C ASN A 10 -6.71 1.22 12.19
N LYS A 11 -7.26 2.41 12.45
CA LYS A 11 -8.52 2.86 11.82
C LYS A 11 -8.32 3.44 10.43
N LYS A 12 -7.19 4.10 10.18
CA LYS A 12 -6.92 4.83 8.94
C LYS A 12 -6.44 3.92 7.83
N TRP A 13 -5.53 2.99 8.14
CA TRP A 13 -4.93 2.08 7.17
C TRP A 13 -5.17 0.63 7.59
N LYS A 14 -6.44 0.23 7.59
CA LYS A 14 -6.88 -1.07 8.12
C LYS A 14 -6.23 -2.21 7.36
N ILE A 15 -6.31 -2.15 6.03
CA ILE A 15 -5.78 -3.20 5.14
C ILE A 15 -4.26 -3.25 5.27
N LEU A 16 -3.59 -2.09 5.19
CA LEU A 16 -2.15 -2.07 5.31
C LEU A 16 -1.68 -2.58 6.69
N CYS A 17 -2.38 -2.28 7.79
CA CYS A 17 -1.99 -2.77 9.12
C CYS A 17 -1.96 -4.30 9.24
N ASP A 18 -2.73 -5.02 8.43
CA ASP A 18 -2.74 -6.48 8.40
C ASP A 18 -1.56 -7.06 7.59
N CYS A 19 -0.85 -6.22 6.83
CA CYS A 19 0.33 -6.61 6.06
C CYS A 19 1.58 -6.66 6.95
N ARG A 20 2.34 -7.76 6.87
CA ARG A 20 3.54 -8.00 7.70
C ARG A 20 4.56 -6.86 7.62
N ASP A 21 4.78 -6.33 6.43
CA ASP A 21 5.84 -5.35 6.16
C ASP A 21 5.36 -3.89 6.27
N PHE A 22 4.10 -3.67 6.66
CA PHE A 22 3.56 -2.34 6.86
C PHE A 22 4.38 -1.45 7.81
N PRO A 23 4.95 -1.95 8.94
CA PRO A 23 5.81 -1.13 9.77
C PRO A 23 7.04 -0.58 9.03
N ILE A 24 7.58 -1.34 8.07
CA ILE A 24 8.73 -0.92 7.24
C ILE A 24 8.25 0.12 6.23
N LEU A 25 7.16 -0.16 5.52
CA LEU A 25 6.57 0.75 4.55
C LEU A 25 6.28 2.12 5.20
N LYS A 26 5.59 2.12 6.35
CA LYS A 26 5.22 3.33 7.08
C LYS A 26 6.40 4.21 7.49
N GLN A 27 7.57 3.64 7.75
CA GLN A 27 8.77 4.40 8.11
C GLN A 27 9.45 5.05 6.90
N ASN A 28 9.20 4.54 5.69
CA ASN A 28 9.92 4.92 4.48
C ASN A 28 9.10 5.75 3.50
N VAL A 29 7.77 5.85 3.68
CA VAL A 29 6.90 6.62 2.78
C VAL A 29 6.08 7.67 3.55
N SER A 30 5.60 8.68 2.81
CA SER A 30 4.74 9.71 3.38
C SER A 30 3.35 9.19 3.70
N THR A 31 2.63 9.88 4.59
CA THR A 31 1.24 9.54 4.92
C THR A 31 0.31 9.60 3.71
N GLY A 32 0.57 10.48 2.74
CA GLY A 32 -0.21 10.57 1.50
C GLY A 32 -0.03 9.35 0.58
N VAL A 33 1.16 8.74 0.57
CA VAL A 33 1.39 7.47 -0.14
C VAL A 33 0.62 6.34 0.53
N LEU A 34 0.66 6.26 1.85
CA LEU A 34 -0.09 5.24 2.59
C LEU A 34 -1.59 5.39 2.38
N ASP A 35 -2.11 6.62 2.33
CA ASP A 35 -3.50 6.91 2.00
C ASP A 35 -3.87 6.43 0.58
N LEU A 36 -2.98 6.65 -0.39
CA LEU A 36 -3.15 6.17 -1.76
C LEU A 36 -3.17 4.63 -1.83
N PHE A 37 -2.24 3.97 -1.15
CA PHE A 37 -2.10 2.52 -1.17
C PHE A 37 -3.30 1.83 -0.53
N GLU A 38 -3.72 2.30 0.65
CA GLU A 38 -4.94 1.80 1.30
C GLU A 38 -6.15 1.92 0.37
N ARG A 39 -6.31 3.06 -0.31
CA ARG A 39 -7.40 3.27 -1.27
C ARG A 39 -7.32 2.31 -2.46
N GLN A 40 -6.16 2.18 -3.09
CA GLN A 40 -5.97 1.33 -4.27
C GLN A 40 -6.21 -0.15 -3.94
N ILE A 41 -5.74 -0.63 -2.78
CA ILE A 41 -5.99 -2.00 -2.35
C ILE A 41 -7.47 -2.19 -1.99
N ASN A 42 -8.09 -1.23 -1.32
CA ASN A 42 -9.52 -1.30 -1.03
C ASN A 42 -10.37 -1.34 -2.32
N GLU A 43 -10.01 -0.54 -3.33
CA GLU A 43 -10.65 -0.56 -4.66
C GLU A 43 -10.48 -1.94 -5.31
N TYR A 44 -9.26 -2.49 -5.31
CA TYR A 44 -8.97 -3.83 -5.81
C TYR A 44 -9.81 -4.92 -5.14
N LEU A 45 -9.85 -4.94 -3.80
CA LEU A 45 -10.63 -5.90 -3.02
C LEU A 45 -12.16 -5.74 -3.20
N SER A 46 -12.60 -4.58 -3.67
CA SER A 46 -14.02 -4.30 -3.96
C SER A 46 -14.43 -4.68 -5.38
N LEU A 47 -13.49 -5.06 -6.26
CA LEU A 47 -13.81 -5.52 -7.61
C LEU A 47 -14.51 -6.87 -7.55
N SER A 48 -15.71 -6.96 -8.14
CA SER A 48 -16.41 -8.24 -8.29
C SER A 48 -15.74 -9.15 -9.32
N GLU A 49 -15.03 -8.56 -10.28
CA GLU A 49 -14.30 -9.25 -11.33
C GLU A 49 -13.08 -8.42 -11.73
N ILE A 50 -11.95 -9.09 -11.96
CA ILE A 50 -10.72 -8.46 -12.46
C ILE A 50 -10.81 -8.42 -13.98
N THR A 51 -10.82 -7.21 -14.55
CA THR A 51 -10.88 -7.03 -16.01
C THR A 51 -9.49 -7.10 -16.64
N GLU A 52 -9.41 -7.48 -17.92
CA GLU A 52 -8.14 -7.40 -18.69
C GLU A 52 -7.57 -5.98 -18.70
N SER A 53 -8.43 -4.96 -18.78
CA SER A 53 -8.01 -3.56 -18.73
C SER A 53 -7.30 -3.20 -17.42
N TYR A 54 -7.74 -3.79 -16.30
CA TYR A 54 -7.09 -3.61 -15.01
C TYR A 54 -5.75 -4.35 -14.95
N LEU A 55 -5.69 -5.59 -15.45
CA LEU A 55 -4.45 -6.37 -15.51
C LEU A 55 -3.34 -5.68 -16.31
N ASN A 56 -3.69 -4.87 -17.31
CA ASN A 56 -2.71 -4.10 -18.08
C ASN A 56 -2.06 -2.96 -17.27
N ASN A 57 -2.70 -2.48 -16.20
CA ASN A 57 -2.21 -1.34 -15.42
C ASN A 57 -2.51 -1.53 -13.92
N VAL A 58 -2.08 -2.67 -13.36
CA VAL A 58 -2.26 -2.95 -11.93
C VAL A 58 -1.40 -1.97 -11.12
N PRO A 59 -1.97 -1.27 -10.13
CA PRO A 59 -1.20 -0.40 -9.25
C PRO A 59 -0.11 -1.18 -8.49
N LEU A 60 1.09 -0.59 -8.37
CA LEU A 60 2.22 -1.21 -7.68
C LEU A 60 1.91 -1.56 -6.21
N SER A 61 1.04 -0.78 -5.56
CA SER A 61 0.54 -1.05 -4.21
C SER A 61 -0.24 -2.36 -4.11
N VAL A 62 -1.00 -2.71 -5.14
CA VAL A 62 -1.75 -3.97 -5.23
C VAL A 62 -0.79 -5.12 -5.52
N CYS A 63 0.19 -4.92 -6.40
CA CYS A 63 1.24 -5.92 -6.63
C CYS A 63 2.02 -6.24 -5.35
N TRP A 64 2.33 -5.22 -4.54
CA TRP A 64 2.97 -5.41 -3.23
C TRP A 64 2.05 -6.13 -2.23
N TYR A 65 0.77 -5.75 -2.18
CA TYR A 65 -0.22 -6.39 -1.31
C TYR A 65 -0.38 -7.90 -1.61
N GLU A 66 -0.42 -8.27 -2.89
CA GLU A 66 -0.48 -9.67 -3.36
C GLU A 66 0.87 -10.41 -3.25
N GLY A 67 1.94 -9.75 -2.78
CA GLY A 67 3.27 -10.35 -2.62
C GLY A 67 4.01 -10.60 -3.93
N LEU A 68 3.58 -9.97 -5.03
CA LEU A 68 4.27 -10.03 -6.33
C LEU A 68 5.50 -9.13 -6.38
N VAL A 69 5.53 -8.11 -5.52
CA VAL A 69 6.64 -7.17 -5.36
C VAL A 69 6.98 -7.10 -3.87
N ASP A 70 8.25 -7.30 -3.52
CA ASP A 70 8.67 -7.16 -2.13
C ASP A 70 8.80 -5.68 -1.70
N THR A 71 8.89 -5.46 -0.39
CA THR A 71 8.95 -4.11 0.17
C THR A 71 10.21 -3.34 -0.26
N GLU A 72 11.33 -4.02 -0.51
CA GLU A 72 12.56 -3.35 -0.94
C GLU A 72 12.43 -2.82 -2.37
N MET A 73 11.96 -3.67 -3.29
CA MET A 73 11.70 -3.32 -4.69
C MET A 73 10.65 -2.21 -4.80
N LEU A 74 9.55 -2.32 -4.05
CA LEU A 74 8.55 -1.24 -3.97
C LEU A 74 9.18 0.10 -3.60
N LEU A 75 10.02 0.12 -2.56
CA LEU A 75 10.65 1.35 -2.08
C LEU A 75 11.72 1.89 -3.05
N MET A 76 12.38 1.03 -3.83
CA MET A 76 13.30 1.46 -4.90
C MET A 76 12.54 2.15 -6.03
N GLU A 77 11.51 1.49 -6.58
CA GLU A 77 10.68 2.04 -7.66
C GLU A 77 10.09 3.41 -7.26
N MET A 78 9.58 3.52 -6.03
CA MET A 78 9.04 4.78 -5.52
C MET A 78 10.06 5.92 -5.42
N LYS A 79 11.34 5.61 -5.12
CA LYS A 79 12.39 6.63 -5.05
C LYS A 79 12.74 7.15 -6.44
N ASP A 80 12.74 6.29 -7.44
CA ASP A 80 13.05 6.68 -8.82
C ASP A 80 12.01 7.67 -9.39
N TYR A 81 10.76 7.63 -8.92
CA TYR A 81 9.73 8.62 -9.25
C TYR A 81 9.87 9.98 -8.54
N VAL A 82 10.66 10.09 -7.46
CA VAL A 82 10.85 11.35 -6.70
C VAL A 82 12.03 12.17 -7.24
N PHE A 83 12.89 11.57 -8.08
CA PHE A 83 14.06 12.22 -8.68
C PHE A 83 13.92 12.55 -10.17
N LEU A 84 12.72 12.45 -10.74
CA LEU A 84 12.35 12.90 -12.09
C LEU A 84 11.39 14.09 -12.01
#